data_AF-A0A2A2RZP0-F1
#
_entry.id   AF-A0A2A2RZP0-F1
#
_cell.length_a   1.000
_cell.length_b   1.000
_cell.length_c   1.000
_cell.angle_alpha   90.00
_cell.angle_beta   90.00
_cell.angle_gamma   90.00
#
_symmetry.space_group_name_H-M   'P 1'
#
loop_
_entity.id
_entity.type
_entity.pdbx_description
1 polymer ?
#
loop_
_entity_poly.entity_id
_entity_poly.type
_entity_poly.pdbx_seq_one_letter_code
_entity_poly.pdbx_strand_id
1 'polypeptide(L)'
;MNSPRLILGSVALNLVLVGLLLFQTARQREAVLPGTRLIVRTNLVATTAPEPARAPVVQVPGSPPFQWSEIESTNILVVATNLLAIGCPPETALDLLEARLADELRARVRELLRPLNSRFWELAASNGRFENLITGTESGETVELWTRQHEELQKSLQQVLAAPAETEAPSPRNSRYGHLAAEKQTQMAELEIRQQQEIGKLQTTLPLLPASERAAKQKEVRDRHQTERAELLTSEELGEAELRSSPQAATVRELRGFTATPAELRSLALTLRNFDAANPAPPQPDPARAENKTDYEARRAAWEDRRRELLLAQLGEQRLAAFERGGDPRFHTLLKLVRRLEVPAATAGQWLALQNAAQAQAARTRQDAQLSPEARAAALAAIRVVTEQELRTAVGARGWSAYQRLAGDWLKQLGQ
;
A
#
# COMPACT_ATOMS: atom_id res chain seq x y z
N MET A 1 -42.71 -24.35 -1.97
CA MET A 1 -42.49 -25.80 -1.77
C MET A 1 -42.36 -26.40 -3.17
N ASN A 2 -41.27 -26.97 -3.71
CA ASN A 2 -40.07 -27.64 -3.20
C ASN A 2 -38.84 -27.45 -4.15
N SER A 3 -38.55 -26.24 -4.63
CA SER A 3 -37.47 -26.00 -5.61
C SER A 3 -36.01 -26.05 -5.10
N PRO A 4 -35.66 -25.78 -3.82
CA PRO A 4 -34.25 -25.79 -3.41
C PRO A 4 -33.66 -27.22 -3.33
N ARG A 5 -34.49 -28.25 -3.21
CA ARG A 5 -34.05 -29.65 -3.12
C ARG A 5 -33.70 -30.26 -4.48
N LEU A 6 -34.32 -29.77 -5.56
CA LEU A 6 -34.05 -30.24 -6.94
C LEU A 6 -32.74 -29.68 -7.49
N ILE A 7 -32.40 -28.42 -7.15
CA ILE A 7 -31.14 -27.78 -7.55
C ILE A 7 -29.96 -28.37 -6.77
N LEU A 8 -30.14 -28.67 -5.47
CA LEU A 8 -29.10 -29.34 -4.68
C LEU A 8 -28.81 -30.75 -5.22
N GLY A 9 -29.85 -31.45 -5.71
CA GLY A 9 -29.74 -32.79 -6.27
C GLY A 9 -28.92 -32.86 -7.57
N SER A 10 -29.07 -31.90 -8.47
CA SER A 10 -28.30 -31.89 -9.73
C SER A 10 -26.83 -31.49 -9.52
N VAL A 11 -26.56 -30.59 -8.57
CA VAL A 11 -25.20 -30.20 -8.20
C VAL A 11 -24.46 -31.35 -7.53
N ALA A 12 -25.12 -32.10 -6.64
CA ALA A 12 -24.52 -33.26 -5.99
C ALA A 12 -24.18 -34.38 -6.98
N LEU A 13 -25.04 -34.64 -7.96
CA LEU A 13 -24.82 -35.68 -8.97
C LEU A 13 -23.61 -35.37 -9.88
N ASN A 14 -23.44 -34.11 -10.26
CA ASN A 14 -22.31 -33.68 -11.08
C ASN A 14 -20.96 -33.75 -10.32
N LEU A 15 -20.97 -33.53 -9.01
CA LEU A 15 -19.76 -33.65 -8.17
C LEU A 15 -19.31 -35.11 -8.00
N VAL A 16 -20.24 -36.07 -7.94
CA VAL A 16 -19.92 -37.50 -7.83
C VAL A 16 -19.26 -38.05 -9.09
N LEU A 17 -19.73 -37.63 -10.27
CA LEU A 17 -19.15 -38.05 -11.56
C LEU A 17 -17.72 -37.53 -11.77
N VAL A 18 -17.43 -36.30 -11.33
CA VAL A 18 -16.08 -35.72 -11.37
C VAL A 18 -15.13 -36.40 -10.37
N GLY A 19 -15.63 -36.76 -9.19
CA GLY A 19 -14.85 -37.49 -8.18
C GLY A 19 -14.39 -38.88 -8.66
N LEU A 20 -15.23 -39.58 -9.43
CA LEU A 20 -14.91 -40.89 -9.98
C LEU A 20 -13.82 -40.85 -11.07
N LEU A 21 -13.76 -39.76 -11.85
CA LEU A 21 -12.73 -39.55 -12.87
C LEU A 21 -11.37 -39.21 -12.28
N LEU A 22 -11.33 -38.43 -11.19
CA LEU A 22 -10.08 -38.05 -10.51
C LEU A 22 -9.47 -39.20 -9.68
N PHE A 23 -10.28 -40.14 -9.22
CA PHE A 23 -9.80 -41.31 -8.49
C PHE A 23 -9.04 -42.31 -9.38
N GLN A 24 -9.30 -42.34 -10.69
CA GLN A 24 -8.60 -43.22 -11.63
C GLN A 24 -7.20 -42.73 -12.01
N THR A 25 -6.94 -41.42 -11.96
CA THR A 25 -5.65 -40.83 -12.35
C THR A 25 -4.63 -40.79 -11.20
N ALA A 26 -5.07 -40.97 -9.95
CA ALA A 26 -4.22 -40.96 -8.75
C ALA A 26 -3.46 -42.28 -8.47
N ARG A 27 -3.54 -43.27 -9.38
CA ARG A 27 -2.95 -44.62 -9.17
C ARG A 27 -1.56 -44.83 -9.77
N GLN A 28 -0.90 -43.79 -10.31
CA GLN A 28 0.51 -43.88 -10.71
C GLN A 28 1.39 -43.15 -9.68
N ARG A 29 2.17 -43.94 -8.93
CA ARG A 29 3.17 -43.52 -7.94
C ARG A 29 4.48 -44.22 -8.27
N GLU A 30 5.59 -43.51 -8.06
CA GLU A 30 6.92 -43.96 -7.56
C GLU A 30 7.94 -42.83 -7.87
N ALA A 31 9.04 -42.55 -7.16
CA ALA A 31 9.60 -42.96 -5.87
C ALA A 31 10.69 -41.93 -5.50
N VAL A 32 11.16 -41.96 -4.25
CA VAL A 32 12.01 -40.96 -3.56
C VAL A 32 13.46 -41.46 -3.39
N LEU A 33 14.43 -40.54 -3.16
CA LEU A 33 15.53 -40.54 -2.11
C LEU A 33 16.88 -39.92 -2.62
N PRO A 34 17.91 -39.62 -1.78
CA PRO A 34 18.16 -38.29 -1.16
C PRO A 34 19.66 -37.85 -1.10
N GLY A 35 19.97 -36.77 -0.35
CA GLY A 35 21.33 -36.42 0.15
C GLY A 35 22.06 -35.33 -0.67
N THR A 36 22.90 -34.42 -0.15
CA THR A 36 23.70 -34.38 1.08
C THR A 36 24.16 -32.92 1.35
N ARG A 37 24.47 -32.61 2.62
CA ARG A 37 25.01 -31.34 3.16
C ARG A 37 26.37 -30.93 2.58
N LEU A 38 26.74 -29.64 2.71
CA LEU A 38 28.08 -29.21 3.14
C LEU A 38 28.08 -27.77 3.69
N ILE A 39 28.89 -27.57 4.74
CA ILE A 39 29.09 -26.38 5.57
C ILE A 39 30.46 -25.80 5.22
N VAL A 40 30.63 -24.47 5.13
CA VAL A 40 31.95 -23.82 5.35
C VAL A 40 31.79 -22.42 5.97
N ARG A 41 32.57 -22.17 7.03
CA ARG A 41 32.76 -20.90 7.79
C ARG A 41 33.95 -20.09 7.24
N THR A 42 34.02 -18.79 7.53
CA THR A 42 35.09 -18.06 8.29
C THR A 42 35.04 -16.54 7.99
N ASN A 43 34.84 -15.69 9.01
CA ASN A 43 35.79 -14.85 9.79
C ASN A 43 36.30 -13.57 9.09
N LEU A 44 36.16 -12.40 9.76
CA LEU A 44 37.09 -11.24 9.82
C LEU A 44 36.35 -10.05 10.48
N VAL A 45 36.58 -9.75 11.78
CA VAL A 45 37.53 -8.78 12.39
C VAL A 45 37.25 -7.32 12.05
N ALA A 46 36.99 -6.54 13.10
CA ALA A 46 36.68 -5.10 13.11
C ALA A 46 37.92 -4.25 13.41
N THR A 47 37.98 -3.04 12.83
CA THR A 47 38.86 -1.95 13.29
C THR A 47 38.14 -0.61 13.14
N THR A 48 38.03 0.13 14.25
CA THR A 48 37.45 1.47 14.39
C THR A 48 38.49 2.59 14.21
N ALA A 49 38.09 3.76 13.67
CA ALA A 49 38.87 5.00 13.70
C ALA A 49 37.98 6.24 13.96
N PRO A 50 38.44 7.28 14.70
CA PRO A 50 37.62 8.43 15.15
C PRO A 50 37.77 9.73 14.32
N GLU A 51 36.87 10.68 14.58
CA GLU A 51 36.52 11.92 13.84
C GLU A 51 37.26 13.21 14.30
N PRO A 52 37.52 14.21 13.42
CA PRO A 52 38.07 15.52 13.82
C PRO A 52 37.07 16.71 13.84
N ALA A 53 37.35 17.69 14.72
CA ALA A 53 36.51 18.85 15.08
C ALA A 53 36.57 20.08 14.13
N ARG A 54 35.54 20.94 14.20
CA ARG A 54 35.28 22.16 13.39
C ARG A 54 35.98 23.44 13.89
N ALA A 55 36.25 24.38 12.96
CA ALA A 55 36.85 25.71 13.19
C ALA A 55 35.83 26.89 13.15
N PRO A 56 36.13 28.08 13.73
CA PRO A 56 35.18 29.19 13.93
C PRO A 56 35.11 30.24 12.80
N VAL A 57 34.01 31.02 12.80
CA VAL A 57 33.55 31.98 11.76
C VAL A 57 34.05 33.42 12.01
N VAL A 58 34.38 34.15 10.93
CA VAL A 58 34.90 35.55 10.92
C VAL A 58 33.76 36.56 10.64
N GLN A 59 33.73 37.71 11.35
CA GLN A 59 32.82 38.84 11.08
C GLN A 59 33.54 40.03 10.41
N VAL A 60 32.82 40.78 9.55
CA VAL A 60 33.32 41.94 8.80
C VAL A 60 32.74 43.26 9.37
N PRO A 61 33.52 44.35 9.56
CA PRO A 61 33.02 45.61 10.13
C PRO A 61 32.42 46.55 9.07
N GLY A 62 31.24 47.15 9.34
CA GLY A 62 30.68 48.26 8.56
C GLY A 62 29.17 48.27 8.31
N SER A 63 28.45 47.17 8.59
CA SER A 63 26.99 47.14 8.48
C SER A 63 26.32 47.70 9.75
N PRO A 64 25.18 48.42 9.66
CA PRO A 64 24.35 48.66 10.84
C PRO A 64 24.06 47.32 11.54
N PRO A 65 23.88 47.30 12.87
CA PRO A 65 23.65 46.05 13.59
C PRO A 65 22.40 45.41 13.03
N PHE A 66 22.59 44.33 12.28
CA PHE A 66 21.52 43.55 11.69
C PHE A 66 20.64 43.01 12.81
N GLN A 67 19.36 43.42 12.83
CA GLN A 67 18.38 42.93 13.78
C GLN A 67 17.43 41.96 13.06
N TRP A 68 17.39 40.70 13.52
CA TRP A 68 16.55 39.65 12.96
C TRP A 68 15.06 40.01 12.91
N SER A 69 14.61 40.89 13.80
CA SER A 69 13.24 41.42 13.84
C SER A 69 12.85 42.23 12.60
N GLU A 70 13.80 42.73 11.82
CA GLU A 70 13.52 43.50 10.59
C GLU A 70 13.10 42.60 9.42
N ILE A 71 13.42 41.31 9.49
CA ILE A 71 13.03 40.31 8.47
C ILE A 71 11.76 39.56 8.88
N GLU A 72 11.52 39.38 10.18
CA GLU A 72 10.42 38.55 10.65
C GLU A 72 9.04 39.18 10.41
N SER A 73 8.25 38.53 9.57
CA SER A 73 6.84 38.81 9.37
C SER A 73 6.05 37.50 9.32
N THR A 74 4.76 37.58 9.67
CA THR A 74 3.80 36.48 9.51
C THR A 74 3.42 36.28 8.04
N ASN A 75 3.65 37.28 7.18
CA ASN A 75 3.39 37.19 5.75
C ASN A 75 4.67 36.87 4.98
N ILE A 76 4.72 35.67 4.38
CA ILE A 76 5.89 35.17 3.62
C ILE A 76 6.29 36.08 2.45
N LEU A 77 5.35 36.79 1.82
CA LEU A 77 5.67 37.74 0.74
C LEU A 77 6.37 39.00 1.28
N VAL A 78 6.05 39.41 2.51
CA VAL A 78 6.74 40.52 3.17
C VAL A 78 8.15 40.08 3.57
N VAL A 79 8.32 38.85 4.06
CA VAL A 79 9.65 38.28 4.34
C VAL A 79 10.49 38.19 3.06
N ALA A 80 9.91 37.79 1.92
CA ALA A 80 10.59 37.79 0.63
C ALA A 80 11.11 39.18 0.25
N THR A 81 10.26 40.19 0.40
CA THR A 81 10.60 41.59 0.11
C THR A 81 11.71 42.10 1.03
N ASN A 82 11.65 41.75 2.33
CA ASN A 82 12.66 42.14 3.31
C ASN A 82 14.01 41.44 3.07
N LEU A 83 14.00 40.17 2.67
CA LEU A 83 15.22 39.43 2.33
C LEU A 83 15.91 40.02 1.09
N LEU A 84 15.15 40.40 0.06
CA LEU A 84 15.69 41.10 -1.11
C LEU A 84 16.25 42.49 -0.75
N ALA A 85 15.57 43.23 0.13
CA ALA A 85 16.02 44.56 0.56
C ALA A 85 17.37 44.56 1.29
N ILE A 86 17.73 43.43 1.92
CA ILE A 86 19.00 43.24 2.64
C ILE A 86 20.10 42.69 1.73
N GLY A 87 19.80 42.48 0.44
CA GLY A 87 20.74 42.01 -0.57
C GLY A 87 20.91 40.49 -0.59
N CYS A 88 19.94 39.73 -0.06
CA CYS A 88 19.93 38.27 -0.19
C CYS A 88 19.75 37.89 -1.67
N PRO A 89 20.57 36.95 -2.20
CA PRO A 89 20.34 36.42 -3.54
C PRO A 89 18.93 35.81 -3.65
N PRO A 90 18.22 36.04 -4.76
CA PRO A 90 16.83 35.59 -4.92
C PRO A 90 16.70 34.06 -4.80
N GLU A 91 17.70 33.30 -5.27
CA GLU A 91 17.77 31.84 -5.14
C GLU A 91 17.82 31.40 -3.66
N THR A 92 18.68 32.03 -2.86
CA THR A 92 18.81 31.72 -1.42
C THR A 92 17.56 32.13 -0.64
N ALA A 93 16.95 33.28 -1.00
CA ALA A 93 15.69 33.71 -0.41
C ALA A 93 14.54 32.75 -0.75
N LEU A 94 14.51 32.22 -1.98
CA LEU A 94 13.52 31.21 -2.40
C LEU A 94 13.66 29.94 -1.57
N ASP A 95 14.86 29.37 -1.47
CA ASP A 95 15.12 28.13 -0.72
C ASP A 95 14.70 28.25 0.76
N LEU A 96 15.04 29.37 1.40
CA LEU A 96 14.69 29.65 2.79
C LEU A 96 13.18 29.73 3.01
N LEU A 97 12.47 30.39 2.08
CA LEU A 97 11.04 30.63 2.19
C LEU A 97 10.21 29.40 1.79
N GLU A 98 10.63 28.64 0.79
CA GLU A 98 10.01 27.36 0.43
C GLU A 98 10.14 26.35 1.57
N ALA A 99 11.33 26.25 2.20
CA ALA A 99 11.53 25.40 3.36
C ALA A 99 10.61 25.80 4.53
N ARG A 100 10.52 27.10 4.84
CA ARG A 100 9.65 27.64 5.89
C ARG A 100 8.18 27.40 5.62
N LEU A 101 7.72 27.67 4.40
CA LEU A 101 6.33 27.45 3.98
C LEU A 101 5.99 25.95 4.10
N ALA A 102 6.90 25.07 3.68
CA ALA A 102 6.74 23.62 3.82
C ALA A 102 6.72 23.13 5.28
N ASP A 103 7.54 23.72 6.16
CA ASP A 103 7.51 23.41 7.60
C ASP A 103 6.17 23.80 8.23
N GLU A 104 5.61 24.96 7.87
CA GLU A 104 4.33 25.44 8.39
C GLU A 104 3.17 24.52 8.00
N LEU A 105 3.09 24.14 6.71
CA LEU A 105 2.08 23.18 6.26
C LEU A 105 2.25 21.83 6.99
N ARG A 106 3.49 21.35 7.11
CA ARG A 106 3.80 20.10 7.82
C ARG A 106 3.37 20.15 9.28
N ALA A 107 3.53 21.27 9.98
CA ALA A 107 3.11 21.44 11.36
C ALA A 107 1.57 21.42 11.48
N ARG A 108 0.86 22.15 10.62
CA ARG A 108 -0.61 22.21 10.60
C ARG A 108 -1.24 20.86 10.31
N VAL A 109 -0.75 20.16 9.29
CA VAL A 109 -1.20 18.80 8.94
C VAL A 109 -0.90 17.82 10.07
N ARG A 110 0.26 17.94 10.73
CA ARG A 110 0.63 17.08 11.86
C ARG A 110 -0.34 17.23 13.03
N GLU A 111 -0.66 18.45 13.42
CA GLU A 111 -1.54 18.69 14.56
C GLU A 111 -2.95 18.17 14.29
N LEU A 112 -3.45 18.35 13.06
CA LEU A 112 -4.74 17.82 12.64
C LEU A 112 -4.79 16.29 12.65
N LEU A 113 -3.71 15.62 12.22
CA LEU A 113 -3.64 14.15 12.14
C LEU A 113 -3.19 13.48 13.45
N ARG A 114 -2.71 14.25 14.44
CA ARG A 114 -2.18 13.73 15.72
C ARG A 114 -3.16 12.80 16.44
N PRO A 115 -4.46 13.13 16.58
CA PRO A 115 -5.43 12.26 17.26
C PRO A 115 -5.74 10.97 16.48
N LEU A 116 -5.48 10.95 15.17
CA LEU A 116 -5.75 9.81 14.29
C LEU A 116 -4.61 8.79 14.35
N ASN A 117 -3.36 9.25 14.46
CA ASN A 117 -2.20 8.36 14.54
C ASN A 117 -2.17 7.51 15.82
N SER A 118 -2.54 8.07 16.97
CA SER A 118 -2.61 7.32 18.24
C SER A 118 -3.64 6.19 18.22
N ARG A 119 -4.66 6.31 17.35
CA ARG A 119 -5.77 5.39 17.23
C ARG A 119 -5.66 4.49 16.00
N PHE A 120 -4.49 4.37 15.38
CA PHE A 120 -4.29 3.68 14.11
C PHE A 120 -4.99 2.31 14.01
N TRP A 121 -4.77 1.41 14.98
CA TRP A 121 -5.37 0.07 14.95
C TRP A 121 -6.87 0.08 15.27
N GLU A 122 -7.34 1.01 16.10
CA GLU A 122 -8.78 1.24 16.32
C GLU A 122 -9.47 1.73 15.05
N LEU A 123 -8.81 2.62 14.31
CA LEU A 123 -9.31 3.16 13.05
C LEU A 123 -9.25 2.11 11.94
N ALA A 124 -8.20 1.29 11.88
CA ALA A 124 -8.13 0.14 10.97
C ALA A 124 -9.25 -0.88 11.24
N ALA A 125 -9.54 -1.15 12.51
CA ALA A 125 -10.65 -2.01 12.93
C ALA A 125 -12.05 -1.44 12.59
N SER A 126 -12.16 -0.13 12.37
CA SER A 126 -13.45 0.55 12.18
C SER A 126 -14.07 0.44 10.77
N ASN A 127 -13.66 -0.55 9.98
CA ASN A 127 -14.41 -1.08 8.83
C ASN A 127 -14.80 -0.05 7.74
N GLY A 128 -13.86 0.81 7.33
CA GLY A 128 -14.07 1.79 6.25
C GLY A 128 -13.82 3.24 6.58
N ARG A 129 -13.66 3.61 7.88
CA ARG A 129 -13.55 5.02 8.27
C ARG A 129 -12.17 5.62 8.04
N PHE A 130 -11.12 4.80 7.88
CA PHE A 130 -9.75 5.29 7.71
C PHE A 130 -9.57 6.15 6.45
N GLU A 131 -10.16 5.75 5.33
CA GLU A 131 -10.03 6.48 4.05
C GLU A 131 -10.93 7.72 4.05
N ASN A 132 -12.16 7.61 4.56
CA ASN A 132 -13.03 8.77 4.77
C ASN A 132 -12.39 9.81 5.71
N LEU A 133 -11.56 9.42 6.69
CA LEU A 133 -10.89 10.36 7.61
C LEU A 133 -9.74 11.16 6.99
N ILE A 134 -9.20 10.74 5.84
CA ILE A 134 -8.09 11.43 5.16
C ILE A 134 -8.53 12.09 3.85
N THR A 135 -9.52 11.54 3.14
CA THR A 135 -9.96 12.05 1.83
C THR A 135 -11.45 12.37 1.74
N GLY A 136 -12.26 12.16 2.79
CA GLY A 136 -13.72 12.34 2.74
C GLY A 136 -14.36 12.87 4.04
N THR A 137 -13.61 13.61 4.84
CA THR A 137 -14.03 14.27 6.09
C THR A 137 -13.52 15.69 6.08
N GLU A 138 -14.07 16.55 6.94
CA GLU A 138 -13.63 17.94 7.12
C GLU A 138 -12.10 18.05 7.26
N SER A 139 -11.44 17.10 7.94
CA SER A 139 -9.98 17.07 8.06
C SER A 139 -9.27 16.81 6.72
N GLY A 140 -9.78 15.90 5.88
CA GLY A 140 -9.22 15.64 4.56
C GLY A 140 -9.40 16.80 3.59
N GLU A 141 -10.60 17.38 3.56
CA GLU A 141 -10.90 18.59 2.77
C GLU A 141 -10.06 19.78 3.25
N THR A 142 -9.82 19.90 4.56
CA THR A 142 -8.95 20.92 5.15
C THR A 142 -7.48 20.72 4.75
N VAL A 143 -6.99 19.48 4.74
CA VAL A 143 -5.62 19.17 4.27
C VAL A 143 -5.50 19.51 2.78
N GLU A 144 -6.44 19.08 1.93
CA GLU A 144 -6.43 19.42 0.50
C GLU A 144 -6.50 20.94 0.26
N LEU A 145 -7.33 21.66 1.02
CA LEU A 145 -7.42 23.11 0.94
C LEU A 145 -6.09 23.78 1.33
N TRP A 146 -5.47 23.36 2.43
CA TRP A 146 -4.17 23.89 2.85
C TRP A 146 -3.06 23.56 1.85
N THR A 147 -3.08 22.38 1.24
CA THR A 147 -2.14 22.02 0.17
C THR A 147 -2.34 22.92 -1.05
N ARG A 148 -3.57 23.20 -1.49
CA ARG A 148 -3.83 24.12 -2.61
C ARG A 148 -3.39 25.56 -2.28
N GLN A 149 -3.72 26.05 -1.08
CA GLN A 149 -3.28 27.37 -0.63
C GLN A 149 -1.75 27.49 -0.59
N HIS A 150 -1.09 26.41 -0.17
CA HIS A 150 0.37 26.32 -0.13
C HIS A 150 0.98 26.34 -1.54
N GLU A 151 0.42 25.57 -2.49
CA GLU A 151 0.84 25.58 -3.90
C GLU A 151 0.63 26.97 -4.55
N GLU A 152 -0.47 27.66 -4.25
CA GLU A 152 -0.74 29.02 -4.74
C GLU A 152 0.25 30.04 -4.16
N LEU A 153 0.55 29.94 -2.87
CA LEU A 153 1.56 30.79 -2.21
C LEU A 153 2.96 30.53 -2.74
N GLN A 154 3.31 29.27 -3.00
CA GLN A 154 4.60 28.91 -3.61
C GLN A 154 4.72 29.46 -5.04
N LYS A 155 3.67 29.34 -5.86
CA LYS A 155 3.64 29.97 -7.20
C LYS A 155 3.79 31.48 -7.12
N SER A 156 3.12 32.12 -6.16
CA SER A 156 3.22 33.57 -5.94
C SER A 156 4.63 33.98 -5.51
N LEU A 157 5.28 33.18 -4.65
CA LEU A 157 6.66 33.35 -4.21
C LEU A 157 7.63 33.28 -5.41
N GLN A 158 7.47 32.26 -6.26
CA GLN A 158 8.28 32.07 -7.47
C GLN A 158 8.08 33.20 -8.50
N GLN A 159 6.86 33.75 -8.61
CA GLN A 159 6.59 34.93 -9.46
C GLN A 159 7.30 36.19 -8.96
N VAL A 160 7.39 36.38 -7.64
CA VAL A 160 8.06 37.55 -7.04
C VAL A 160 9.59 37.43 -7.12
N LEU A 161 10.14 36.20 -7.02
CA LEU A 161 11.58 35.95 -6.96
C LEU A 161 12.22 35.51 -8.29
N ALA A 162 11.41 35.34 -9.35
CA ALA A 162 11.84 35.09 -10.73
C ALA A 162 12.94 34.03 -10.90
N ALA A 163 12.64 32.78 -10.56
CA ALA A 163 13.42 31.62 -10.99
C ALA A 163 12.49 30.42 -11.27
N PRO A 164 12.61 29.74 -12.42
CA PRO A 164 11.95 28.46 -12.62
C PRO A 164 12.86 27.34 -12.12
N ALA A 165 12.43 26.63 -11.08
CA ALA A 165 13.00 25.34 -10.70
C ALA A 165 11.86 24.31 -10.59
N GLU A 166 12.05 23.18 -11.28
CA GLU A 166 11.19 22.00 -11.18
C GLU A 166 11.19 21.50 -9.74
N THR A 167 10.03 21.58 -9.07
CA THR A 167 9.89 21.10 -7.69
C THR A 167 9.29 19.70 -7.69
N GLU A 168 10.05 18.73 -7.20
CA GLU A 168 9.52 17.42 -6.81
C GLU A 168 8.47 17.59 -5.69
N ALA A 169 7.31 16.98 -5.87
CA ALA A 169 6.19 17.07 -4.94
C ALA A 169 6.54 16.54 -3.53
N PRO A 170 6.10 17.21 -2.45
CA PRO A 170 6.31 16.73 -1.10
C PRO A 170 5.49 15.46 -0.81
N SER A 171 6.18 14.40 -0.40
CA SER A 171 5.60 13.11 -0.02
C SER A 171 4.96 13.15 1.39
N PRO A 172 3.76 12.59 1.60
CA PRO A 172 3.05 12.62 2.89
C PRO A 172 3.68 11.63 3.90
N ARG A 173 4.72 12.07 4.62
CA ARG A 173 5.53 11.19 5.50
C ARG A 173 5.27 11.30 7.00
N ASN A 174 4.49 12.29 7.45
CA ASN A 174 4.27 12.58 8.87
C ASN A 174 3.23 11.70 9.60
N SER A 175 2.68 10.64 8.98
CA SER A 175 1.71 9.74 9.64
C SER A 175 2.37 8.56 10.40
N ARG A 176 3.66 8.26 10.18
CA ARG A 176 4.26 7.00 10.64
C ARG A 176 4.68 6.97 12.12
N TYR A 177 5.14 8.10 12.68
CA TYR A 177 5.72 8.16 14.03
C TYR A 177 4.83 8.77 15.11
N GLY A 178 3.57 9.09 14.81
CA GLY A 178 2.67 9.81 15.74
C GLY A 178 2.37 9.09 17.07
N HIS A 179 2.83 7.85 17.25
CA HIS A 179 2.71 7.06 18.47
C HIS A 179 3.88 7.25 19.46
N LEU A 180 4.98 7.88 19.03
CA LEU A 180 6.16 8.13 19.86
C LEU A 180 6.01 9.46 20.64
N ALA A 181 6.84 9.69 21.66
CA ALA A 181 6.91 10.99 22.34
C ALA A 181 7.38 12.10 21.37
N ALA A 182 6.96 13.35 21.60
CA ALA A 182 7.19 14.47 20.67
C ALA A 182 8.68 14.69 20.33
N GLU A 183 9.59 14.53 21.29
CA GLU A 183 11.03 14.64 21.08
C GLU A 183 11.57 13.52 20.17
N LYS A 184 11.15 12.27 20.40
CA LYS A 184 11.53 11.13 19.55
C LYS A 184 10.94 11.26 18.14
N GLN A 185 9.76 11.87 17.99
CA GLN A 185 9.19 12.14 16.67
C GLN A 185 10.05 13.11 15.87
N THR A 186 10.52 14.18 16.49
CA THR A 186 11.41 15.16 15.86
C THR A 186 12.75 14.52 15.48
N GLN A 187 13.35 13.76 16.41
CA GLN A 187 14.61 13.05 16.16
C GLN A 187 14.49 12.02 15.02
N MET A 188 13.37 11.28 14.95
CA MET A 188 13.10 10.34 13.86
C MET A 188 12.83 11.03 12.52
N ALA A 189 12.12 12.16 12.52
CA ALA A 189 11.89 12.94 11.31
C ALA A 189 13.20 13.52 10.75
N GLU A 190 14.07 14.05 11.61
CA GLU A 190 15.41 14.51 11.23
C GLU A 190 16.30 13.38 10.73
N LEU A 191 16.23 12.20 11.36
CA LEU A 191 16.95 11.01 10.91
C LEU A 191 16.48 10.57 9.51
N GLU A 192 15.17 10.54 9.25
CA GLU A 192 14.63 10.19 7.93
C GLU A 192 15.02 11.19 6.84
N ILE A 193 15.05 12.49 7.16
CA ILE A 193 15.51 13.52 6.22
C ILE A 193 16.98 13.28 5.86
N ARG A 194 17.84 13.03 6.85
CA ARG A 194 19.26 12.69 6.61
C ARG A 194 19.40 11.41 5.79
N GLN A 195 18.63 10.38 6.11
CA GLN A 195 18.61 9.13 5.35
C GLN A 195 18.19 9.35 3.90
N GLN A 196 17.15 10.15 3.65
CA GLN A 196 16.68 10.44 2.30
C GLN A 196 17.77 11.17 1.49
N GLN A 197 18.45 12.14 2.10
CA GLN A 197 19.55 12.87 1.47
C GLN A 197 20.73 11.95 1.15
N GLU A 198 21.09 11.03 2.06
CA GLU A 198 22.14 10.05 1.81
C GLU A 198 21.76 9.03 0.74
N ILE A 199 20.51 8.57 0.70
CA ILE A 199 20.01 7.70 -0.38
C ILE A 199 20.06 8.44 -1.71
N GLY A 200 19.67 9.72 -1.76
CA GLY A 200 19.78 10.55 -2.96
C GLY A 200 21.23 10.68 -3.44
N LYS A 201 22.16 10.97 -2.53
CA LYS A 201 23.61 10.99 -2.83
C LYS A 201 24.12 9.62 -3.27
N LEU A 202 23.65 8.54 -2.66
CA LEU A 202 24.00 7.19 -3.07
C LEU A 202 23.52 6.91 -4.48
N GLN A 203 22.31 7.30 -4.86
CA GLN A 203 21.79 7.07 -6.22
C GLN A 203 22.64 7.76 -7.29
N THR A 204 23.21 8.93 -7.01
CA THR A 204 24.13 9.62 -7.93
C THR A 204 25.55 9.06 -7.90
N THR A 205 26.00 8.54 -6.75
CA THR A 205 27.38 8.04 -6.57
C THR A 205 27.53 6.57 -6.97
N LEU A 206 26.49 5.74 -6.80
CA LEU A 206 26.51 4.30 -7.09
C LEU A 206 26.90 3.95 -8.53
N PRO A 207 26.38 4.65 -9.56
CA PRO A 207 26.77 4.39 -10.95
C PRO A 207 28.26 4.68 -11.22
N LEU A 208 28.89 5.55 -10.42
CA LEU A 208 30.30 5.93 -10.53
C LEU A 208 31.24 4.94 -9.83
N LEU A 209 30.69 4.05 -8.99
CA LEU A 209 31.45 3.07 -8.22
C LEU A 209 31.63 1.73 -8.97
N PRO A 210 32.75 1.02 -8.74
CA PRO A 210 32.96 -0.34 -9.24
C PRO A 210 31.82 -1.28 -8.82
N ALA A 211 31.44 -2.20 -9.71
CA ALA A 211 30.33 -3.13 -9.46
C ALA A 211 30.49 -3.96 -8.16
N SER A 212 31.73 -4.29 -7.80
CA SER A 212 32.11 -4.99 -6.56
C SER A 212 31.86 -4.17 -5.30
N GLU A 213 31.91 -2.84 -5.37
CA GLU A 213 31.80 -1.93 -4.22
C GLU A 213 30.37 -1.41 -4.01
N ARG A 214 29.55 -1.39 -5.08
CA ARG A 214 28.15 -0.94 -5.02
C ARG A 214 27.33 -1.67 -3.96
N ALA A 215 27.43 -3.00 -3.91
CA ALA A 215 26.67 -3.81 -2.96
C ALA A 215 27.13 -3.57 -1.50
N ALA A 216 28.43 -3.40 -1.29
CA ALA A 216 29.01 -3.11 0.01
C ALA A 216 28.56 -1.73 0.51
N LYS A 217 28.64 -0.69 -0.33
CA LYS A 217 28.21 0.67 0.03
C LYS A 217 26.72 0.76 0.32
N GLN A 218 25.89 0.07 -0.46
CA GLN A 218 24.45 -0.03 -0.18
C GLN A 218 24.17 -0.74 1.14
N LYS A 219 24.92 -1.80 1.47
CA LYS A 219 24.76 -2.53 2.73
C LYS A 219 25.18 -1.67 3.92
N GLU A 220 26.34 -1.04 3.85
CA GLU A 220 26.88 -0.14 4.88
C GLU A 220 25.88 0.96 5.25
N VAL A 221 25.32 1.64 4.25
CA VAL A 221 24.35 2.71 4.49
C VAL A 221 23.05 2.18 5.08
N ARG A 222 22.57 1.01 4.63
CA ARG A 222 21.41 0.35 5.26
C ARG A 222 21.67 -0.02 6.73
N ASP A 223 22.80 -0.66 7.03
CA ASP A 223 23.14 -1.14 8.37
C ASP A 223 23.32 0.04 9.34
N ARG A 224 23.93 1.13 8.87
CA ARG A 224 24.05 2.38 9.65
C ARG A 224 22.67 2.98 9.97
N HIS A 225 21.79 3.13 8.99
CA HIS A 225 20.45 3.65 9.25
C HIS A 225 19.65 2.75 10.21
N GLN A 226 19.80 1.43 10.11
CA GLN A 226 19.16 0.51 11.05
C GLN A 226 19.68 0.72 12.47
N THR A 227 20.99 0.95 12.63
CA THR A 227 21.64 1.19 13.92
C THR A 227 21.19 2.51 14.54
N GLU A 228 21.23 3.61 13.78
CA GLU A 228 20.78 4.94 14.23
C GLU A 228 19.31 4.92 14.66
N ARG A 229 18.46 4.16 13.96
CA ARG A 229 17.05 3.97 14.34
C ARG A 229 16.90 3.16 15.63
N ALA A 230 17.72 2.13 15.82
CA ALA A 230 17.71 1.29 17.01
C ALA A 230 18.27 2.00 18.27
N GLU A 231 19.07 3.05 18.11
CA GLU A 231 19.54 3.89 19.21
C GLU A 231 18.46 4.87 19.72
N LEU A 232 17.59 5.35 18.82
CA LEU A 232 16.52 6.30 19.17
C LEU A 232 15.24 5.61 19.67
N LEU A 233 14.97 4.40 19.19
CA LEU A 233 13.76 3.65 19.48
C LEU A 233 14.07 2.41 20.29
N THR A 234 13.20 2.10 21.26
CA THR A 234 13.22 0.76 21.87
C THR A 234 12.95 -0.29 20.79
N SER A 235 13.41 -1.53 21.01
CA SER A 235 13.18 -2.64 20.08
C SER A 235 11.69 -2.85 19.77
N GLU A 236 10.81 -2.60 20.74
CA GLU A 236 9.36 -2.65 20.55
C GLU A 236 8.81 -1.47 19.72
N GLU A 237 9.28 -0.24 19.98
CA GLU A 237 8.89 0.95 19.21
C GLU A 237 9.36 0.85 17.74
N LEU A 238 10.58 0.37 17.51
CA LEU A 238 11.12 0.13 16.17
C LEU A 238 10.28 -0.93 15.44
N GLY A 239 10.02 -2.07 16.11
CA GLY A 239 9.27 -3.17 15.53
C GLY A 239 7.84 -2.78 15.15
N GLU A 240 7.20 -1.91 15.95
CA GLU A 240 5.87 -1.38 15.67
C GLU A 240 5.87 -0.33 14.54
N ALA A 241 6.85 0.56 14.51
CA ALA A 241 7.01 1.53 13.42
C ALA A 241 7.24 0.82 12.08
N GLU A 242 8.12 -0.18 12.07
CA GLU A 242 8.36 -1.03 10.90
C GLU A 242 7.09 -1.78 10.48
N LEU A 243 6.38 -2.38 11.43
CA LEU A 243 5.13 -3.08 11.14
C LEU A 243 4.10 -2.14 10.50
N ARG A 244 3.87 -0.94 11.05
CA ARG A 244 2.91 0.03 10.50
C ARG A 244 3.30 0.55 9.12
N SER A 245 4.60 0.63 8.84
CA SER A 245 5.11 1.04 7.52
C SER A 245 5.12 -0.08 6.48
N SER A 246 4.88 -1.33 6.90
CA SER A 246 4.97 -2.51 6.04
C SER A 246 3.79 -2.63 5.06
N PRO A 247 4.00 -3.28 3.90
CA PRO A 247 2.92 -3.61 2.98
C PRO A 247 1.79 -4.44 3.62
N GLN A 248 2.13 -5.26 4.62
CA GLN A 248 1.18 -6.13 5.30
C GLN A 248 0.26 -5.33 6.23
N ALA A 249 0.75 -4.27 6.87
CA ALA A 249 -0.10 -3.33 7.59
C ALA A 249 -1.07 -2.58 6.67
N ALA A 250 -0.64 -2.20 5.47
CA ALA A 250 -1.53 -1.63 4.46
C ALA A 250 -2.64 -2.62 4.06
N THR A 251 -2.26 -3.88 3.82
CA THR A 251 -3.20 -4.95 3.46
C THR A 251 -4.30 -5.12 4.52
N VAL A 252 -3.94 -5.22 5.80
CA VAL A 252 -4.95 -5.42 6.87
C VAL A 252 -5.81 -4.17 7.11
N ARG A 253 -5.25 -2.99 6.87
CA ARG A 253 -5.96 -1.70 6.99
C ARG A 253 -7.02 -1.52 5.89
N GLU A 254 -6.79 -2.11 4.74
CA GLU A 254 -7.68 -2.02 3.57
C GLU A 254 -8.81 -3.06 3.60
N LEU A 255 -8.83 -3.96 4.59
CA LEU A 255 -9.91 -4.95 4.74
C LEU A 255 -11.25 -4.28 5.04
N ARG A 256 -12.14 -4.26 4.05
CA ARG A 256 -13.52 -3.75 4.20
C ARG A 256 -14.47 -4.88 4.54
N GLY A 257 -15.43 -4.64 5.43
CA GLY A 257 -16.36 -5.67 5.90
C GLY A 257 -15.77 -6.71 6.86
N PHE A 258 -14.46 -6.67 7.16
CA PHE A 258 -13.81 -7.58 8.11
C PHE A 258 -13.90 -7.00 9.52
N THR A 259 -14.62 -7.69 10.41
CA THR A 259 -14.74 -7.26 11.81
C THR A 259 -13.63 -7.92 12.61
N ALA A 260 -12.67 -7.12 13.07
CA ALA A 260 -11.55 -7.59 13.87
C ALA A 260 -11.18 -6.55 14.93
N THR A 261 -10.61 -7.01 16.04
CA THR A 261 -10.10 -6.10 17.08
C THR A 261 -8.77 -5.47 16.64
N PRO A 262 -8.37 -4.33 17.23
CA PRO A 262 -7.05 -3.73 17.01
C PRO A 262 -5.90 -4.73 17.21
N ALA A 263 -5.98 -5.55 18.26
CA ALA A 263 -4.99 -6.57 18.57
C ALA A 263 -4.96 -7.70 17.52
N GLU A 264 -6.14 -8.14 17.03
CA GLU A 264 -6.24 -9.13 15.97
C GLU A 264 -5.63 -8.62 14.65
N LEU A 265 -5.89 -7.37 14.26
CA LEU A 265 -5.31 -6.79 13.04
C LEU A 265 -3.79 -6.66 13.12
N ARG A 266 -3.27 -6.23 14.28
CA ARG A 266 -1.83 -6.16 14.54
C ARG A 266 -1.19 -7.55 14.44
N SER A 267 -1.80 -8.55 15.08
CA SER A 267 -1.34 -9.95 15.02
C SER A 267 -1.34 -10.48 13.59
N LEU A 268 -2.39 -10.20 12.82
CA LEU A 268 -2.51 -10.62 11.43
C LEU A 268 -1.45 -9.99 10.52
N ALA A 269 -1.20 -8.68 10.67
CA ALA A 269 -0.13 -8.00 9.94
C ALA A 269 1.24 -8.60 10.27
N LEU A 270 1.49 -8.93 11.54
CA LEU A 270 2.74 -9.56 11.97
C LEU A 270 2.89 -10.97 11.39
N THR A 271 1.85 -11.79 11.41
CA THR A 271 1.84 -13.13 10.79
C THR A 271 2.19 -13.04 9.31
N LEU A 272 1.54 -12.13 8.57
CA LEU A 272 1.79 -11.93 7.15
C LEU A 272 3.22 -11.47 6.88
N ARG A 273 3.75 -10.53 7.69
CA ARG A 273 5.12 -10.04 7.55
C ARG A 273 6.14 -11.16 7.75
N ASN A 274 5.94 -11.98 8.77
CA ASN A 274 6.83 -13.10 9.08
C ASN A 274 6.75 -14.18 7.99
N PHE A 275 5.56 -14.44 7.44
CA PHE A 275 5.38 -15.35 6.32
C PHE A 275 6.14 -14.88 5.07
N ASP A 276 5.98 -13.61 4.68
CA ASP A 276 6.61 -13.04 3.49
C ASP A 276 8.15 -12.99 3.64
N ALA A 277 8.64 -12.76 4.87
CA ALA A 277 10.07 -12.81 5.17
C ALA A 277 10.64 -14.24 5.06
N ALA A 278 9.89 -15.25 5.54
CA ALA A 278 10.31 -16.66 5.47
C ALA A 278 10.05 -17.30 4.09
N ASN A 279 9.10 -16.76 3.34
CA ASN A 279 8.68 -17.23 2.03
C ASN A 279 8.57 -16.01 1.09
N PRO A 280 9.69 -15.52 0.52
CA PRO A 280 9.64 -14.43 -0.42
C PRO A 280 8.75 -14.77 -1.62
N ALA A 281 7.92 -13.81 -2.04
CA ALA A 281 7.10 -13.98 -3.24
C ALA A 281 7.97 -14.21 -4.48
N PRO A 282 7.55 -15.08 -5.42
CA PRO A 282 8.29 -15.29 -6.66
C PRO A 282 8.39 -13.96 -7.43
N PRO A 283 9.59 -13.60 -7.94
CA PRO A 283 9.79 -12.37 -8.68
C PRO A 283 8.94 -12.39 -9.95
N GLN A 284 8.46 -11.22 -10.39
CA GLN A 284 7.78 -11.13 -11.68
C GLN A 284 8.75 -11.56 -12.80
N PRO A 285 8.26 -12.30 -13.80
CA PRO A 285 9.09 -12.72 -14.92
C PRO A 285 9.57 -11.48 -15.67
N ASP A 286 10.88 -11.44 -15.96
CA ASP A 286 11.48 -10.38 -16.76
C ASP A 286 10.96 -10.49 -18.20
N PRO A 287 10.30 -9.46 -18.75
CA PRO A 287 9.79 -9.53 -20.12
C PRO A 287 10.90 -9.72 -21.17
N ALA A 288 12.16 -9.42 -20.84
CA ALA A 288 13.33 -9.67 -21.70
C ALA A 288 13.89 -11.09 -21.59
N ARG A 289 13.48 -11.87 -20.58
CA ARG A 289 13.81 -13.29 -20.47
C ARG A 289 12.59 -14.11 -20.86
N ALA A 290 12.79 -15.08 -21.75
CA ALA A 290 11.76 -16.07 -22.07
C ALA A 290 11.57 -17.06 -20.89
N GLU A 291 11.20 -16.55 -19.72
CA GLU A 291 10.80 -17.38 -18.61
C GLU A 291 9.40 -17.94 -18.91
N ASN A 292 9.23 -19.25 -18.66
CA ASN A 292 7.97 -19.91 -18.97
C ASN A 292 6.88 -19.37 -18.05
N LYS A 293 5.94 -18.59 -18.60
CA LYS A 293 4.80 -18.00 -17.89
C LYS A 293 4.06 -19.03 -17.01
N THR A 294 3.93 -20.27 -17.49
CA THR A 294 3.29 -21.37 -16.77
C THR A 294 4.02 -21.75 -15.47
N ASP A 295 5.35 -21.71 -15.46
CA ASP A 295 6.16 -22.02 -14.26
C ASP A 295 6.07 -20.89 -13.24
N TYR A 296 6.02 -19.63 -13.68
CA TYR A 296 5.74 -18.49 -12.80
C TYR A 296 4.36 -18.61 -12.15
N GLU A 297 3.32 -18.88 -12.94
CA GLU A 297 1.94 -19.02 -12.43
C GLU A 297 1.83 -20.17 -11.41
N ALA A 298 2.48 -21.31 -11.66
CA ALA A 298 2.52 -22.43 -10.74
C ALA A 298 3.22 -22.08 -9.41
N ARG A 299 4.40 -21.45 -9.48
CA ARG A 299 5.15 -20.99 -8.29
C ARG A 299 4.36 -19.94 -7.50
N ARG A 300 3.67 -19.05 -8.21
CA ARG A 300 2.82 -18.02 -7.61
C ARG A 300 1.60 -18.63 -6.90
N ALA A 301 0.91 -19.56 -7.55
CA ALA A 301 -0.22 -20.28 -6.95
C ALA A 301 0.20 -21.04 -5.69
N ALA A 302 1.31 -21.79 -5.75
CA ALA A 302 1.82 -22.51 -4.58
C ALA A 302 2.18 -21.59 -3.40
N TRP A 303 2.72 -20.40 -3.69
CA TRP A 303 3.00 -19.38 -2.68
C TRP A 303 1.71 -18.85 -2.04
N GLU A 304 0.69 -18.58 -2.86
CA GLU A 304 -0.62 -18.10 -2.40
C GLU A 304 -1.36 -19.17 -1.59
N ASP A 305 -1.29 -20.44 -1.99
CA ASP A 305 -1.87 -21.56 -1.25
C ASP A 305 -1.23 -21.70 0.13
N ARG A 306 0.10 -21.63 0.23
CA ARG A 306 0.80 -21.69 1.52
C ARG A 306 0.43 -20.53 2.44
N ARG A 307 0.28 -19.34 1.87
CA ARG A 307 -0.21 -18.16 2.59
C ARG A 307 -1.64 -18.35 3.08
N ARG A 308 -2.50 -18.91 2.23
CA ARG A 308 -3.90 -19.23 2.54
C ARG A 308 -4.01 -20.26 3.65
N GLU A 309 -3.19 -21.31 3.64
CA GLU A 309 -3.14 -22.34 4.69
C GLU A 309 -2.74 -21.75 6.06
N LEU A 310 -1.75 -20.86 6.08
CA LEU A 310 -1.36 -20.14 7.31
C LEU A 310 -2.52 -19.32 7.86
N LEU A 311 -3.21 -18.58 6.98
CA LEU A 311 -4.37 -17.79 7.35
C LEU A 311 -5.55 -18.66 7.78
N LEU A 312 -5.75 -19.81 7.15
CA LEU A 312 -6.76 -20.79 7.52
C LEU A 312 -6.52 -21.33 8.94
N ALA A 313 -5.27 -21.66 9.27
CA ALA A 313 -4.89 -22.13 10.61
C ALA A 313 -5.12 -21.06 11.70
N GLN A 314 -4.90 -19.78 11.39
CA GLN A 314 -5.07 -18.69 12.35
C GLN A 314 -6.53 -18.23 12.49
N LEU A 315 -7.27 -18.13 11.38
CA LEU A 315 -8.59 -17.49 11.34
C LEU A 315 -9.75 -18.50 11.30
N GLY A 316 -9.51 -19.71 10.79
CA GLY A 316 -10.56 -20.66 10.42
C GLY A 316 -11.26 -20.29 9.11
N GLU A 317 -12.03 -21.25 8.57
CA GLU A 317 -12.58 -21.17 7.21
C GLU A 317 -13.51 -19.97 6.99
N GLN A 318 -14.44 -19.73 7.93
CA GLN A 318 -15.42 -18.64 7.79
C GLN A 318 -14.77 -17.25 7.86
N ARG A 319 -13.80 -17.05 8.75
CA ARG A 319 -13.09 -15.76 8.87
C ARG A 319 -12.08 -15.58 7.75
N LEU A 320 -11.47 -16.64 7.23
CA LEU A 320 -10.65 -16.58 6.02
C LEU A 320 -11.48 -16.07 4.83
N ALA A 321 -12.68 -16.61 4.62
CA ALA A 321 -13.56 -16.13 3.55
C ALA A 321 -13.94 -14.65 3.71
N ALA A 322 -14.11 -14.18 4.96
CA ALA A 322 -14.34 -12.76 5.24
C ALA A 322 -13.10 -11.90 5.00
N PHE A 323 -11.90 -12.42 5.31
CA PHE A 323 -10.62 -11.75 5.04
C PHE A 323 -10.37 -11.61 3.54
N GLU A 324 -10.51 -12.70 2.77
CA GLU A 324 -10.33 -12.70 1.31
C GLU A 324 -11.32 -11.74 0.64
N ARG A 325 -12.58 -11.80 1.05
CA ARG A 325 -13.62 -10.86 0.58
C ARG A 325 -13.27 -9.42 0.93
N GLY A 326 -12.78 -9.19 2.14
CA GLY A 326 -12.45 -7.85 2.61
C GLY A 326 -11.26 -7.23 1.90
N GLY A 327 -10.36 -8.04 1.34
CA GLY A 327 -9.26 -7.57 0.49
C GLY A 327 -9.63 -7.38 -0.98
N ASP A 328 -10.80 -7.81 -1.43
CA ASP A 328 -11.21 -7.73 -2.84
C ASP A 328 -11.67 -6.29 -3.21
N PRO A 329 -10.99 -5.60 -4.15
CA PRO A 329 -11.39 -4.25 -4.58
C PRO A 329 -12.82 -4.19 -5.14
N ARG A 330 -13.30 -5.27 -5.77
CA ARG A 330 -14.68 -5.36 -6.28
C ARG A 330 -15.67 -5.31 -5.12
N PHE A 331 -15.37 -6.00 -4.02
CA PHE A 331 -16.19 -5.97 -2.82
C PHE A 331 -16.25 -4.57 -2.20
N HIS A 332 -15.16 -3.80 -2.25
CA HIS A 332 -15.14 -2.42 -1.74
C HIS A 332 -16.11 -1.53 -2.54
N THR A 333 -16.10 -1.65 -3.86
CA THR A 333 -17.02 -0.94 -4.74
C THR A 333 -18.47 -1.33 -4.48
N LEU A 334 -18.75 -2.62 -4.32
CA LEU A 334 -20.09 -3.11 -3.98
C LEU A 334 -20.54 -2.64 -2.60
N LEU A 335 -19.65 -2.59 -1.60
CA LEU A 335 -19.93 -2.05 -0.27
C LEU A 335 -20.30 -0.55 -0.32
N LYS A 336 -19.60 0.24 -1.14
CA LYS A 336 -19.94 1.66 -1.35
C LYS A 336 -21.33 1.79 -1.98
N LEU A 337 -21.65 0.91 -2.94
CA LEU A 337 -22.95 0.91 -3.62
C LEU A 337 -24.11 0.53 -2.69
N VAL A 338 -23.99 -0.54 -1.91
CA VAL A 338 -25.06 -0.95 -0.99
C VAL A 338 -25.32 0.11 0.09
N ARG A 339 -24.27 0.79 0.58
CA ARG A 339 -24.42 1.93 1.51
C ARG A 339 -25.21 3.07 0.89
N ARG A 340 -24.91 3.42 -0.38
CA ARG A 340 -25.63 4.48 -1.11
C ARG A 340 -27.08 4.11 -1.41
N LEU A 341 -27.36 2.82 -1.59
CA LEU A 341 -28.71 2.29 -1.80
C LEU A 341 -29.46 2.00 -0.51
N GLU A 342 -28.83 2.25 0.66
CA GLU A 342 -29.38 2.01 1.99
C GLU A 342 -29.84 0.55 2.20
N VAL A 343 -29.18 -0.40 1.53
CA VAL A 343 -29.43 -1.84 1.69
C VAL A 343 -28.39 -2.50 2.60
N PRO A 344 -28.69 -3.66 3.23
CA PRO A 344 -27.77 -4.31 4.15
C PRO A 344 -26.40 -4.61 3.54
N ALA A 345 -25.32 -4.44 4.32
CA ALA A 345 -23.95 -4.72 3.85
C ALA A 345 -23.74 -6.18 3.39
N ALA A 346 -24.52 -7.12 3.94
CA ALA A 346 -24.51 -8.52 3.53
C ALA A 346 -24.88 -8.70 2.03
N THR A 347 -25.68 -7.79 1.47
CA THR A 347 -26.08 -7.80 0.06
C THR A 347 -24.88 -7.64 -0.88
N ALA A 348 -23.85 -6.87 -0.50
CA ALA A 348 -22.63 -6.76 -1.29
C ALA A 348 -21.90 -8.12 -1.41
N GLY A 349 -21.96 -8.94 -0.36
CA GLY A 349 -21.39 -10.28 -0.37
C GLY A 349 -22.16 -11.23 -1.29
N GLN A 350 -23.49 -11.11 -1.33
CA GLN A 350 -24.34 -11.86 -2.25
C GLN A 350 -24.07 -11.49 -3.71
N TRP A 351 -23.97 -10.19 -4.01
CA TRP A 351 -23.63 -9.73 -5.37
C TRP A 351 -22.25 -10.23 -5.79
N LEU A 352 -21.23 -10.13 -4.92
CA LEU A 352 -19.90 -10.66 -5.24
C LEU A 352 -19.92 -12.17 -5.48
N ALA A 353 -20.67 -12.94 -4.68
CA ALA A 353 -20.80 -14.37 -4.88
C ALA A 353 -21.43 -14.70 -6.25
N LEU A 354 -22.43 -13.93 -6.68
CA LEU A 354 -23.04 -14.05 -8.00
C LEU A 354 -22.04 -13.72 -9.12
N GLN A 355 -21.23 -12.67 -8.95
CA GLN A 355 -20.15 -12.33 -9.90
C GLN A 355 -19.17 -13.49 -10.05
N ASN A 356 -18.67 -14.02 -8.94
CA ASN A 356 -17.69 -15.11 -8.94
C ASN A 356 -18.27 -16.39 -9.58
N ALA A 357 -19.55 -16.72 -9.29
CA ALA A 357 -20.22 -17.88 -9.89
C ALA A 357 -20.35 -17.75 -11.41
N ALA A 358 -20.78 -16.59 -11.90
CA ALA A 358 -20.91 -16.32 -13.34
C ALA A 358 -19.55 -16.36 -14.05
N GLN A 359 -18.50 -15.77 -13.45
CA GLN A 359 -17.15 -15.79 -14.01
C GLN A 359 -16.55 -17.19 -14.04
N ALA A 360 -16.73 -17.98 -12.98
CA ALA A 360 -16.29 -19.37 -12.94
C ALA A 360 -16.99 -20.23 -14.00
N GLN A 361 -18.30 -20.02 -14.19
CA GLN A 361 -19.05 -20.71 -15.25
C GLN A 361 -18.54 -20.32 -16.65
N ALA A 362 -18.36 -19.02 -16.91
CA ALA A 362 -17.82 -18.55 -18.18
C ALA A 362 -16.39 -19.10 -18.45
N ALA A 363 -15.52 -19.15 -17.44
CA ALA A 363 -14.18 -19.71 -17.57
C ALA A 363 -14.23 -21.20 -17.95
N ARG A 364 -15.10 -22.00 -17.31
CA ARG A 364 -15.31 -23.41 -17.67
C ARG A 364 -15.81 -23.56 -19.11
N THR A 365 -16.78 -22.76 -19.52
CA THR A 365 -17.31 -22.77 -20.90
C THR A 365 -16.24 -22.40 -21.94
N ARG A 366 -15.31 -21.51 -21.62
CA ARG A 366 -14.19 -21.17 -22.52
C ARG A 366 -13.17 -22.31 -22.66
N GLN A 367 -12.91 -23.02 -21.57
CA GLN A 367 -11.95 -24.12 -21.52
C GLN A 367 -12.55 -25.44 -22.03
N ASP A 368 -13.86 -25.50 -22.23
CA ASP A 368 -14.55 -26.68 -22.73
C ASP A 368 -14.22 -26.91 -24.22
N ALA A 369 -13.32 -27.88 -24.45
CA ALA A 369 -12.90 -28.30 -25.78
C ALA A 369 -13.96 -29.07 -26.56
N GLN A 370 -15.09 -29.46 -25.93
CA GLN A 370 -16.18 -30.19 -26.57
C GLN A 370 -17.18 -29.27 -27.29
N LEU A 371 -17.16 -27.97 -27.00
CA LEU A 371 -18.05 -26.99 -27.62
C LEU A 371 -17.45 -26.44 -28.92
N SER A 372 -18.29 -26.36 -29.97
CA SER A 372 -17.92 -25.60 -31.17
C SER A 372 -17.76 -24.10 -30.83
N PRO A 373 -17.01 -23.33 -31.64
CA PRO A 373 -16.88 -21.89 -31.43
C PRO A 373 -18.22 -21.16 -31.35
N GLU A 374 -19.19 -21.52 -32.20
CA GLU A 374 -20.54 -20.94 -32.20
C GLU A 374 -21.34 -21.34 -30.96
N ALA A 375 -21.28 -22.62 -30.57
CA ALA A 375 -21.94 -23.11 -29.36
C ALA A 375 -21.37 -22.47 -28.09
N ARG A 376 -20.05 -22.28 -28.05
CA ARG A 376 -19.35 -21.57 -26.97
C ARG A 376 -19.77 -20.10 -26.90
N ALA A 377 -19.82 -19.39 -28.03
CA ALA A 377 -20.26 -18.01 -28.08
C ALA A 377 -21.72 -17.85 -27.63
N ALA A 378 -22.61 -18.74 -28.09
CA ALA A 378 -24.01 -18.76 -27.66
C ALA A 378 -24.16 -19.04 -26.15
N ALA A 379 -23.37 -19.97 -25.61
CA ALA A 379 -23.37 -20.29 -24.18
C ALA A 379 -22.88 -19.12 -23.32
N LEU A 380 -21.80 -18.43 -23.74
CA LEU A 380 -21.30 -17.24 -23.05
C LEU A 380 -22.30 -16.08 -23.09
N ALA A 381 -22.97 -15.87 -24.22
CA ALA A 381 -24.04 -14.87 -24.34
C ALA A 381 -25.22 -15.20 -23.42
N ALA A 382 -25.62 -16.47 -23.33
CA ALA A 382 -26.67 -16.92 -22.41
C ALA A 382 -26.29 -16.71 -20.94
N ILE A 383 -25.06 -17.07 -20.54
CA ILE A 383 -24.53 -16.83 -19.20
C ILE A 383 -24.63 -15.33 -18.85
N ARG A 384 -24.22 -14.45 -19.78
CA ARG A 384 -24.31 -13.00 -19.58
C ARG A 384 -25.76 -12.55 -19.36
N VAL A 385 -26.70 -12.95 -20.23
CA VAL A 385 -28.11 -12.52 -20.14
C VAL A 385 -28.75 -12.97 -18.83
N VAL A 386 -28.55 -14.24 -18.43
CA VAL A 386 -29.09 -14.77 -17.17
C VAL A 386 -28.48 -14.03 -15.97
N THR A 387 -27.16 -13.85 -15.96
CA THR A 387 -26.46 -13.12 -14.88
C THR A 387 -26.94 -11.67 -14.76
N GLU A 388 -27.18 -10.99 -15.89
CA GLU A 388 -27.68 -9.62 -15.92
C GLU A 388 -29.09 -9.52 -15.35
N GLN A 389 -29.97 -10.47 -15.69
CA GLN A 389 -31.34 -10.54 -15.14
C GLN A 389 -31.35 -10.83 -13.64
N GLU A 390 -30.52 -11.76 -13.18
CA GLU A 390 -30.39 -12.09 -11.75
C GLU A 390 -29.86 -10.90 -10.94
N LEU A 391 -28.82 -10.21 -11.42
CA LEU A 391 -28.30 -9.02 -10.76
C LEU A 391 -29.30 -7.87 -10.80
N ARG A 392 -30.00 -7.65 -11.91
CA ARG A 392 -31.04 -6.61 -11.99
C ARG A 392 -32.16 -6.85 -11.00
N THR A 393 -32.53 -8.11 -10.80
CA THR A 393 -33.53 -8.52 -9.80
C THR A 393 -33.00 -8.33 -8.37
N ALA A 394 -31.75 -8.74 -8.11
CA ALA A 394 -31.13 -8.64 -6.79
C ALA A 394 -30.78 -7.19 -6.35
N VAL A 395 -30.39 -6.34 -7.31
CA VAL A 395 -30.06 -4.92 -7.08
C VAL A 395 -31.32 -4.05 -7.06
N GLY A 396 -32.35 -4.47 -7.79
CA GLY A 396 -33.59 -3.70 -7.97
C GLY A 396 -33.46 -2.60 -9.02
N ALA A 397 -34.59 -2.18 -9.58
CA ALA A 397 -34.64 -1.23 -10.69
C ALA A 397 -33.98 0.13 -10.39
N ARG A 398 -34.08 0.61 -9.14
CA ARG A 398 -33.48 1.87 -8.68
C ARG A 398 -31.95 1.81 -8.59
N GLY A 399 -31.39 0.65 -8.21
CA GLY A 399 -29.94 0.49 -8.03
C GLY A 399 -29.22 0.03 -9.30
N TRP A 400 -29.94 -0.48 -10.29
CA TRP A 400 -29.35 -1.11 -11.47
C TRP A 400 -28.47 -0.17 -12.29
N SER A 401 -28.91 1.06 -12.55
CA SER A 401 -28.11 2.05 -13.29
C SER A 401 -26.82 2.43 -12.53
N ALA A 402 -26.90 2.55 -11.20
CA ALA A 402 -25.75 2.82 -10.35
C ALA A 402 -24.77 1.64 -10.33
N TYR A 403 -25.28 0.41 -10.29
CA TYR A 403 -24.49 -0.82 -10.40
C TYR A 403 -23.76 -0.88 -11.74
N GLN A 404 -24.47 -0.69 -12.85
CA GLN A 404 -23.87 -0.76 -14.19
C GLN A 404 -22.72 0.24 -14.35
N ARG A 405 -22.87 1.46 -13.82
CA ARG A 405 -21.85 2.51 -13.90
C ARG A 405 -20.62 2.26 -13.03
N LEU A 406 -20.79 1.67 -11.84
CA LEU A 406 -19.71 1.54 -10.85
C LEU A 406 -19.07 0.15 -10.80
N ALA A 407 -19.84 -0.89 -11.11
CA ALA A 407 -19.46 -2.29 -10.94
C ALA A 407 -19.89 -3.19 -12.11
N GLY A 408 -20.28 -2.60 -13.25
CA GLY A 408 -20.87 -3.34 -14.39
C GLY A 408 -19.89 -3.77 -15.48
N ASP A 409 -18.65 -3.28 -15.49
CA ASP A 409 -17.75 -3.48 -16.64
C ASP A 409 -17.42 -4.94 -16.92
N TRP A 410 -17.33 -5.78 -15.88
CA TRP A 410 -17.08 -7.22 -16.02
C TRP A 410 -18.21 -7.97 -16.76
N LEU A 411 -19.44 -7.44 -16.79
CA LEU A 411 -20.55 -8.04 -17.57
C LEU A 411 -20.26 -8.03 -19.08
N LYS A 412 -19.50 -7.03 -19.56
CA LYS A 412 -19.09 -6.96 -20.97
C LYS A 412 -18.11 -8.08 -21.31
N GLN A 413 -17.24 -8.44 -20.35
CA GLN A 413 -16.23 -9.49 -20.49
C GLN A 413 -16.81 -10.91 -20.36
N LEU A 414 -18.02 -11.09 -19.82
CA LEU A 414 -18.66 -12.41 -19.72
C LEU A 414 -19.06 -12.99 -21.07
N GLY A 415 -19.50 -12.14 -22.00
CA GLY A 415 -19.98 -12.56 -23.32
C GLY A 415 -18.88 -12.66 -24.38
N GLN A 416 -17.62 -12.42 -24.00
CA GLN A 416 -16.45 -12.45 -24.87
C GLN A 416 -15.66 -13.76 -24.73
#